data_AF-X0XIQ5-F1
#
_entry.id   AF-X0XIQ5-F1
#
_cell.length_a   1.000
_cell.length_b   1.000
_cell.length_c   1.000
_cell.angle_alpha   90.00
_cell.angle_beta   90.00
_cell.angle_gamma   90.00
#
_symmetry.space_group_name_H-M   'P 1'
#
loop_
_entity.id
_entity.type
_entity.pdbx_description
1 polymer ?
#
loop_
_entity_poly.entity_id
_entity_poly.type
_entity_poly.pdbx_seq_one_letter_code
_entity_poly.pdbx_strand_id
1 'polypeptide(L)'
;MLSYALRRFLYMIIVLLLISVIAFTIIQLPPGDYLTSYIMELKIGGTDVPSESEIASLRKRYGLGLPIYQQYFKWMWGMLHGDMGKSFQYGERDVSELIAERLPLTVMINIFAIIFVYIVAIPIGIYSATHQYSKGDYIFTVFGFMGLAIPNFLLALILMLLFYKYFGLS
;
A
#
# COMPACT_ATOMS: atom_id res chain seq x y z
N MET A 1 9.77 29.88 0.52
CA MET A 1 9.43 28.66 1.29
C MET A 1 7.93 28.43 1.40
N LEU A 2 7.11 29.40 1.84
CA LEU A 2 5.66 29.23 1.93
C LEU A 2 4.97 28.93 0.59
N SER A 3 5.32 29.64 -0.49
CA SER A 3 4.81 29.38 -1.84
C SER A 3 5.15 27.98 -2.36
N TYR A 4 6.34 27.48 -2.03
CA TYR A 4 6.78 26.12 -2.36
C TYR A 4 6.01 25.07 -1.56
N ALA A 5 5.84 25.26 -0.25
CA ALA A 5 5.06 24.38 0.61
C ALA A 5 3.60 24.28 0.14
N LEU A 6 2.96 25.43 -0.17
CA LEU A 6 1.60 25.48 -0.70
C LEU A 6 1.49 24.74 -2.04
N ARG A 7 2.43 24.97 -2.97
CA ARG A 7 2.45 24.27 -4.26
C ARG A 7 2.56 22.75 -4.08
N ARG A 8 3.42 22.29 -3.18
CA ARG A 8 3.60 20.86 -2.89
C ARG A 8 2.37 20.25 -2.23
N PHE A 9 1.72 20.99 -1.32
CA PHE A 9 0.48 20.57 -0.68
C PHE A 9 -0.66 20.44 -1.69
N LEU A 10 -0.79 21.38 -2.62
CA LEU A 10 -1.75 21.30 -3.72
C LEU A 10 -1.49 20.08 -4.62
N TYR A 11 -0.22 19.80 -4.97
CA TYR A 11 0.12 18.59 -5.72
C TYR A 11 -0.25 17.32 -4.97
N MET A 12 -0.01 17.27 -3.65
CA MET A 12 -0.41 16.14 -2.82
C MET A 12 -1.93 15.90 -2.87
N ILE A 13 -2.74 16.96 -2.73
CA ILE A 13 -4.21 16.85 -2.82
C ILE A 13 -4.63 16.34 -4.19
N ILE A 14 -4.08 16.90 -5.28
CA ILE A 14 -4.42 16.48 -6.65
C ILE A 14 -4.07 15.00 -6.86
N VAL A 15 -2.87 14.58 -6.43
CA VAL A 15 -2.43 13.19 -6.56
C VAL A 15 -3.32 12.25 -5.75
N LEU A 16 -3.65 12.60 -4.50
CA LEU A 16 -4.55 11.80 -3.68
C LEU A 16 -5.94 11.67 -4.31
N LEU A 17 -6.47 12.74 -4.89
CA LEU A 17 -7.76 12.73 -5.59
C LEU A 17 -7.72 11.86 -6.85
N LEU A 18 -6.64 11.93 -7.63
CA LEU A 18 -6.48 11.07 -8.80
C LEU A 18 -6.39 9.60 -8.40
N ILE A 19 -5.58 9.28 -7.38
CA ILE A 19 -5.44 7.91 -6.87
C ILE A 19 -6.77 7.41 -6.31
N SER A 20 -7.54 8.24 -5.60
CA SER A 20 -8.83 7.82 -5.04
C SER A 20 -9.86 7.53 -6.13
N VAL A 21 -9.90 8.32 -7.22
CA VAL A 21 -10.76 8.03 -8.38
C VAL A 21 -10.34 6.72 -9.05
N ILE A 22 -9.03 6.50 -9.23
CA ILE A 22 -8.51 5.26 -9.84
C ILE A 22 -8.87 4.06 -8.97
N ALA A 23 -8.60 4.12 -7.67
CA ALA A 23 -8.92 3.05 -6.73
C ALA A 23 -10.42 2.74 -6.68
N PHE A 24 -11.26 3.78 -6.64
CA PHE A 24 -12.72 3.64 -6.68
C PHE A 24 -13.20 3.05 -8.02
N THR A 25 -12.56 3.38 -9.13
CA THR A 25 -12.89 2.81 -10.43
C THR A 25 -12.54 1.33 -10.47
N ILE A 26 -11.31 0.97 -10.05
CA ILE A 26 -10.81 -0.41 -10.03
C ILE A 26 -11.74 -1.32 -9.22
N ILE A 27 -12.17 -0.89 -8.03
CA ILE A 27 -13.03 -1.71 -7.17
C ILE A 27 -14.44 -1.91 -7.76
N GLN A 28 -14.87 -1.02 -8.66
CA GLN A 28 -16.17 -1.08 -9.34
C GLN A 28 -16.11 -1.78 -10.72
N LEU A 29 -14.92 -2.16 -11.21
CA LEU A 29 -14.77 -2.89 -12.48
C LEU A 29 -15.40 -4.29 -12.52
N PRO A 30 -15.48 -5.07 -11.41
CA PRO A 30 -16.14 -6.37 -11.44
C PRO A 30 -17.59 -6.30 -11.93
N PRO A 31 -18.08 -7.32 -12.67
CA PRO A 31 -19.42 -7.31 -13.24
C PRO A 31 -20.51 -7.23 -12.15
N GLY A 32 -21.48 -6.33 -12.35
CA GLY A 32 -22.54 -6.02 -11.39
C GLY A 32 -22.16 -4.85 -10.48
N ASP A 33 -21.76 -5.16 -9.25
CA ASP A 33 -21.18 -4.23 -8.28
C ASP A 33 -20.21 -4.99 -7.36
N TYR A 34 -19.34 -4.26 -6.66
CA TYR A 34 -18.35 -4.89 -5.76
C TYR A 34 -18.98 -5.82 -4.71
N LEU A 35 -20.12 -5.44 -4.12
CA LEU A 35 -20.80 -6.24 -3.11
C LEU A 35 -21.32 -7.57 -3.68
N THR A 36 -21.81 -7.55 -4.92
CA THR A 36 -22.26 -8.75 -5.64
C THR A 36 -21.11 -9.71 -5.90
N SER A 37 -19.95 -9.19 -6.29
CA SER A 37 -18.74 -9.99 -6.48
C SER A 37 -18.21 -10.56 -5.16
N TYR A 38 -18.23 -9.77 -4.09
CA TYR A 38 -17.88 -10.22 -2.74
C TYR A 38 -18.79 -11.36 -2.25
N ILE A 39 -20.11 -11.24 -2.44
CA ILE A 39 -21.07 -12.30 -2.07
C ILE A 39 -20.82 -13.58 -2.88
N MET A 40 -20.50 -13.47 -4.18
CA MET A 40 -20.14 -14.63 -5.00
C MET A 40 -18.86 -15.29 -4.49
N GLU A 41 -17.86 -14.52 -4.09
CA GLU A 41 -16.61 -15.03 -3.54
C GLU A 41 -16.84 -15.79 -2.22
N LEU A 42 -17.65 -15.25 -1.29
CA LEU A 42 -18.03 -15.94 -0.05
C LEU A 42 -18.77 -17.26 -0.32
N LYS A 43 -19.69 -17.27 -1.30
CA LYS A 43 -20.42 -18.48 -1.72
C LYS A 43 -19.49 -19.56 -2.27
N ILE A 44 -18.49 -19.17 -3.07
CA ILE A 44 -17.49 -20.11 -3.62
C ILE A 44 -16.53 -20.58 -2.53
N GLY A 45 -16.13 -19.69 -1.62
CA GLY A 45 -15.22 -19.97 -0.52
C GLY A 45 -15.83 -20.76 0.66
N GLY A 46 -17.12 -21.11 0.59
CA GLY A 46 -17.81 -21.86 1.65
C GLY A 46 -17.94 -21.11 2.98
N THR A 47 -17.89 -19.77 2.93
CA THR A 47 -18.02 -18.90 4.11
C THR A 47 -19.48 -18.51 4.32
N ASP A 48 -19.87 -18.18 5.55
CA ASP A 48 -21.23 -17.71 5.84
C ASP A 48 -21.56 -16.47 5.00
N VAL A 49 -22.64 -16.59 4.23
CA VAL A 49 -23.13 -15.50 3.38
C VAL A 49 -24.00 -14.59 4.25
N PRO A 50 -23.81 -13.25 4.19
CA PRO A 50 -24.67 -12.32 4.88
C PRO A 50 -26.15 -12.55 4.52
N SER A 51 -27.03 -12.36 5.49
CA SER A 51 -28.47 -12.44 5.28
C SER A 51 -28.94 -11.43 4.22
N GLU A 52 -30.05 -11.72 3.53
CA GLU A 52 -30.62 -10.81 2.52
C GLU A 52 -30.92 -9.41 3.10
N SER A 53 -31.28 -9.32 4.38
CA SER A 53 -31.46 -8.04 5.07
C SER A 53 -30.15 -7.27 5.27
N GLU A 54 -29.05 -7.96 5.57
CA GLU A 54 -27.73 -7.34 5.68
C GLU A 54 -27.24 -6.85 4.31
N ILE A 55 -27.43 -7.66 3.26
CA ILE A 55 -27.09 -7.30 1.88
C ILE A 55 -27.84 -6.01 1.47
N ALA A 56 -29.15 -5.94 1.73
CA ALA A 56 -29.94 -4.75 1.42
C ALA A 56 -29.47 -3.51 2.21
N SER A 57 -29.10 -3.68 3.48
CA SER A 57 -28.52 -2.63 4.32
C SER A 57 -27.19 -2.12 3.75
N LEU A 58 -26.29 -3.03 3.36
CA LEU A 58 -25.00 -2.69 2.76
C LEU A 58 -25.17 -1.97 1.42
N ARG A 59 -26.07 -2.45 0.55
CA ARG A 59 -26.40 -1.75 -0.71
C ARG A 59 -26.79 -0.31 -0.47
N LYS A 60 -27.68 -0.06 0.50
CA LYS A 60 -28.10 1.29 0.88
C LYS A 60 -26.96 2.11 1.50
N ARG A 61 -26.15 1.49 2.36
CA ARG A 61 -24.99 2.13 3.02
C ARG A 61 -23.99 2.64 1.97
N TYR A 62 -23.61 1.81 1.01
CA TYR A 62 -22.64 2.19 -0.03
C TYR A 62 -23.28 2.93 -1.22
N GLY A 63 -24.61 3.09 -1.25
CA GLY A 63 -25.32 3.77 -2.33
C GLY A 63 -25.28 2.98 -3.65
N LEU A 64 -25.15 1.66 -3.57
CA LEU A 64 -25.13 0.78 -4.73
C LEU A 64 -26.48 0.91 -5.46
N GLY A 65 -26.43 1.27 -6.74
CA GLY A 65 -27.60 1.58 -7.56
C GLY A 65 -27.79 3.07 -7.86
N LEU A 66 -27.07 3.97 -7.17
CA LEU A 66 -26.96 5.38 -7.57
C LEU A 66 -25.97 5.54 -8.74
N PRO A 67 -26.03 6.65 -9.50
CA PRO A 67 -24.98 6.98 -10.46
C PRO A 67 -23.58 6.97 -9.83
N ILE A 68 -22.58 6.48 -10.57
CA ILE A 68 -21.23 6.19 -10.04
C ILE A 68 -20.57 7.40 -9.36
N TYR A 69 -20.81 8.62 -9.86
CA TYR A 69 -20.29 9.84 -9.27
C TYR A 69 -20.89 10.11 -7.88
N GLN A 70 -22.18 9.81 -7.66
CA GLN A 70 -22.81 9.97 -6.34
C GLN A 70 -22.25 8.98 -5.33
N GLN A 71 -21.98 7.74 -5.77
CA GLN A 71 -21.34 6.72 -4.93
C GLN A 71 -19.94 7.19 -4.51
N TYR A 72 -19.14 7.71 -5.45
CA TYR A 72 -17.81 8.24 -5.17
C TYR A 72 -17.86 9.41 -4.17
N PHE A 73 -18.73 10.41 -4.38
CA PHE A 73 -18.84 11.53 -3.46
C PHE A 73 -19.31 11.12 -2.07
N LYS A 74 -20.25 10.17 -1.97
CA LYS A 74 -20.71 9.63 -0.69
C LYS A 74 -19.56 8.94 0.07
N TRP A 75 -18.80 8.11 -0.62
CA TRP A 75 -17.63 7.42 -0.04
C TRP A 75 -16.53 8.41 0.38
N MET A 76 -16.17 9.35 -0.50
CA MET A 76 -15.17 10.39 -0.22
C MET A 76 -15.59 11.27 0.96
N TRP A 77 -16.88 11.65 1.03
CA TRP A 77 -17.42 12.42 2.14
C TRP A 77 -17.27 11.68 3.47
N GLY A 78 -17.59 10.38 3.50
CA GLY A 78 -17.37 9.53 4.67
C GLY A 78 -15.91 9.52 5.11
N MET A 79 -14.97 9.27 4.18
CA MET A 79 -13.53 9.26 4.48
C MET A 79 -13.03 10.58 5.07
N LEU A 80 -13.47 11.72 4.52
CA LEU A 80 -13.09 13.04 5.03
C LEU A 80 -13.63 13.33 6.44
N HIS A 81 -14.68 12.63 6.87
CA HIS A 81 -15.24 12.70 8.22
C HIS A 81 -14.72 11.61 9.16
N GLY A 82 -13.73 10.82 8.70
CA GLY A 82 -13.14 9.73 9.49
C GLY A 82 -13.87 8.40 9.38
N ASP A 83 -14.95 8.29 8.60
CA ASP A 83 -15.57 7.01 8.25
C ASP A 83 -14.84 6.40 7.05
N MET A 84 -13.82 5.59 7.34
CA MET A 84 -13.08 4.82 6.31
C MET A 84 -13.87 3.60 5.81
N GLY A 85 -15.04 3.30 6.37
CA GLY A 85 -15.84 2.13 6.06
C GLY A 85 -15.32 0.84 6.68
N LYS A 86 -15.91 -0.27 6.22
CA LYS A 86 -15.57 -1.63 6.65
C LYS A 86 -14.77 -2.35 5.57
N SER A 87 -13.87 -3.23 5.99
CA SER A 87 -13.12 -4.10 5.10
C SER A 87 -13.89 -5.37 4.79
N PHE A 88 -14.28 -5.56 3.54
CA PHE A 88 -14.92 -6.80 3.09
C PHE A 88 -13.96 -7.99 3.13
N GLN A 89 -12.67 -7.78 2.82
CA GLN A 89 -11.68 -8.86 2.85
C GLN A 89 -11.36 -9.37 4.27
N TYR A 90 -11.54 -8.52 5.29
CA TYR A 90 -11.22 -8.84 6.68
C TYR A 90 -12.49 -8.95 7.54
N GLY A 91 -13.58 -9.49 7.00
CA GLY A 91 -14.79 -9.81 7.78
C GLY A 91 -15.50 -8.58 8.37
N GLU A 92 -15.65 -7.52 7.58
CA GLU A 92 -16.29 -6.26 7.95
C GLU A 92 -15.66 -5.52 9.15
N ARG A 93 -14.39 -5.77 9.43
CA ARG A 93 -13.61 -4.98 10.40
C ARG A 93 -13.45 -3.53 9.95
N ASP A 94 -13.37 -2.60 10.90
CA ASP A 94 -13.14 -1.18 10.60
C ASP A 94 -11.79 -1.00 9.89
N VAL A 95 -11.80 -0.28 8.77
CA VAL A 95 -10.58 -0.02 7.99
C VAL A 95 -9.57 0.79 8.82
N SER A 96 -10.04 1.72 9.65
CA SER A 96 -9.20 2.51 10.55
C SER A 96 -8.45 1.65 11.56
N GLU A 97 -9.09 0.64 12.14
CA GLU A 97 -8.46 -0.31 13.06
C GLU A 97 -7.39 -1.14 12.36
N LEU A 98 -7.71 -1.66 11.16
CA LEU A 98 -6.77 -2.44 10.36
C LEU A 98 -5.51 -1.64 9.98
N ILE A 99 -5.67 -0.36 9.69
CA ILE A 99 -4.55 0.56 9.45
C ILE A 99 -3.78 0.80 10.74
N ALA A 100 -4.47 1.10 11.85
CA ALA A 100 -3.86 1.37 13.14
C ALA A 100 -3.03 0.18 13.66
N GLU A 101 -3.44 -1.06 13.41
CA GLU A 101 -2.70 -2.27 13.76
C GLU A 101 -1.38 -2.42 12.98
N ARG A 102 -1.37 -2.02 11.70
CA ARG A 102 -0.22 -2.23 10.80
C ARG A 102 0.74 -1.05 10.73
N LEU A 103 0.24 0.15 11.04
CA LEU A 103 0.99 1.38 10.92
C LEU A 103 2.25 1.41 11.82
N PRO A 104 2.21 1.01 13.10
CA PRO A 104 3.39 1.04 13.96
C PRO A 104 4.53 0.18 13.43
N LEU A 105 4.22 -1.06 13.00
CA LEU A 105 5.23 -1.97 12.47
C LEU A 105 5.84 -1.42 11.17
N THR A 106 5.01 -0.86 10.28
CA THR A 106 5.47 -0.22 9.04
C THR A 106 6.42 0.95 9.33
N VAL A 107 6.04 1.82 10.28
CA VAL A 107 6.86 2.97 10.69
C VAL A 107 8.17 2.51 11.32
N MET A 108 8.13 1.53 12.21
CA MET A 108 9.34 0.98 12.84
C MET A 108 10.30 0.41 11.81
N ILE A 109 9.83 -0.49 10.93
CA ILE A 109 10.65 -1.08 9.86
C ILE A 109 11.27 0.02 9.00
N ASN A 110 10.49 1.03 8.62
CA ASN A 110 10.98 2.11 7.77
C ASN A 110 12.05 2.97 8.46
N ILE A 111 11.87 3.30 9.74
CA ILE A 111 12.85 4.06 10.52
C ILE A 111 14.17 3.28 10.61
N PHE A 112 14.13 2.00 10.96
CA PHE A 112 15.33 1.17 11.02
C PHE A 112 16.01 1.04 9.65
N ALA A 113 15.23 0.87 8.58
CA ALA A 113 15.76 0.81 7.23
C ALA A 113 16.47 2.11 6.83
N ILE A 114 15.87 3.28 7.10
CA ILE A 114 16.48 4.58 6.78
C ILE A 114 17.79 4.77 7.56
N ILE A 115 17.79 4.48 8.86
CA ILE A 115 18.99 4.58 9.69
C ILE A 115 20.08 3.68 9.14
N PHE A 116 19.77 2.41 8.86
CA PHE A 116 20.72 1.46 8.30
C PHE A 116 21.26 1.93 6.94
N VAL A 117 20.38 2.37 6.04
CA VAL A 117 20.77 2.89 4.72
C VAL A 117 21.73 4.06 4.87
N TYR A 118 21.48 5.01 5.75
CA TYR A 118 22.37 6.16 5.93
C TYR A 118 23.70 5.78 6.57
N ILE A 119 23.70 4.90 7.56
CA ILE A 119 24.93 4.39 8.19
C ILE A 119 25.82 3.68 7.17
N VAL A 120 25.25 2.99 6.18
CA VAL A 120 26.01 2.24 5.18
C VAL A 120 26.34 3.09 3.95
N ALA A 121 25.34 3.73 3.35
CA ALA A 121 25.48 4.42 2.07
C ALA A 121 26.32 5.70 2.17
N ILE A 122 26.21 6.47 3.27
CA ILE A 122 26.94 7.73 3.41
C ILE A 122 28.46 7.47 3.51
N PRO A 123 28.97 6.58 4.39
CA PRO A 123 30.40 6.29 4.43
C PRO A 123 30.93 5.69 3.13
N ILE A 124 30.19 4.77 2.51
CA ILE A 124 30.57 4.19 1.21
C ILE A 124 30.66 5.28 0.14
N GLY A 125 29.68 6.20 0.11
CA GLY A 125 29.66 7.33 -0.82
C GLY A 125 30.83 8.28 -0.61
N ILE A 126 31.14 8.65 0.64
CA ILE A 126 32.30 9.49 0.98
C ILE A 126 33.61 8.80 0.59
N TYR A 127 33.76 7.51 0.92
CA TYR A 127 34.95 6.73 0.58
C TYR A 127 35.19 6.68 -0.93
N SER A 128 34.16 6.31 -1.70
CA SER A 128 34.25 6.17 -3.16
C SER A 128 34.52 7.53 -3.83
N ALA A 129 33.92 8.62 -3.32
CA ALA A 129 34.14 9.97 -3.84
C ALA A 129 35.56 10.50 -3.59
N THR A 130 36.17 10.13 -2.45
CA THR A 130 37.53 10.57 -2.09
C THR A 130 38.63 9.67 -2.66
N HIS A 131 38.32 8.41 -3.00
CA HIS A 131 39.27 7.41 -3.50
C HIS A 131 38.88 6.93 -4.90
N GLN A 132 38.66 7.88 -5.80
CA GLN A 132 38.22 7.61 -7.17
C GLN A 132 39.17 6.64 -7.89
N TYR A 133 38.59 5.70 -8.64
CA TYR A 133 39.30 4.66 -9.40
C TYR A 133 40.12 3.67 -8.55
N SER A 134 39.95 3.70 -7.23
CA SER A 134 40.54 2.68 -6.36
C SER A 134 39.80 1.34 -6.47
N LYS A 135 40.45 0.25 -6.06
CA LYS A 135 39.79 -1.07 -5.99
C LYS A 135 38.54 -1.04 -5.11
N GLY A 136 38.57 -0.29 -4.01
CA GLY A 136 37.42 -0.16 -3.11
C GLY A 136 36.25 0.58 -3.75
N ASP A 137 36.53 1.66 -4.48
CA ASP A 137 35.53 2.39 -5.28
C ASP A 137 34.87 1.46 -6.31
N TYR A 138 35.66 0.71 -7.10
CA TYR A 138 35.11 -0.26 -8.04
C TYR A 138 34.23 -1.33 -7.37
N ILE A 139 34.65 -1.88 -6.23
CA ILE A 139 33.86 -2.88 -5.48
C ILE A 139 32.51 -2.29 -5.07
N PHE A 140 32.51 -1.15 -4.37
CA PHE A 140 31.27 -0.54 -3.89
C PHE A 140 30.37 -0.09 -5.04
N THR A 141 30.95 0.42 -6.12
CA THR A 141 30.22 0.80 -7.33
C THR A 141 29.55 -0.41 -7.98
N VAL A 142 30.25 -1.55 -8.12
CA VAL A 142 29.66 -2.79 -8.67
C VAL A 142 28.52 -3.28 -7.78
N PHE A 143 28.71 -3.35 -6.46
CA PHE A 143 27.63 -3.76 -5.54
C PHE A 143 26.45 -2.79 -5.56
N GLY A 144 26.70 -1.48 -5.64
CA GLY A 144 25.66 -0.46 -5.79
C GLY A 144 24.85 -0.64 -7.07
N PHE A 145 25.52 -0.89 -8.20
CA PHE A 145 24.85 -1.19 -9.46
C PHE A 145 24.07 -2.49 -9.43
N MET A 146 24.57 -3.54 -8.78
CA MET A 146 23.80 -4.78 -8.59
C MET A 146 22.51 -4.51 -7.81
N GLY A 147 22.56 -3.71 -6.74
CA GLY A 147 21.37 -3.32 -5.97
C GLY A 147 20.35 -2.53 -6.79
N LEU A 148 20.80 -1.69 -7.73
CA LEU A 148 19.92 -0.94 -8.64
C LEU A 148 19.37 -1.79 -9.78
N ALA A 149 20.14 -2.75 -10.28
CA ALA A 149 19.79 -3.58 -11.43
C ALA A 149 18.86 -4.73 -11.06
N ILE A 150 18.97 -5.26 -9.84
CA ILE A 150 18.14 -6.38 -9.38
C ILE A 150 16.76 -5.83 -8.95
N PRO A 151 15.65 -6.36 -9.48
CA PRO A 151 14.33 -5.98 -9.02
C PRO A 151 14.13 -6.31 -7.53
N ASN A 152 13.62 -5.35 -6.75
CA ASN A 152 13.43 -5.51 -5.30
C ASN A 152 12.61 -6.75 -4.92
N PHE A 153 11.54 -7.07 -5.68
CA PHE A 153 10.71 -8.25 -5.41
C PHE A 153 11.50 -9.55 -5.60
N LEU A 154 12.37 -9.62 -6.61
CA LEU A 154 13.18 -10.81 -6.89
C LEU A 154 14.23 -11.00 -5.81
N LEU A 155 14.89 -9.91 -5.40
CA LEU A 155 15.83 -9.94 -4.29
C LEU A 155 15.17 -10.42 -3.00
N ALA A 156 13.98 -9.89 -2.68
CA ALA A 156 13.21 -10.31 -1.52
C ALA A 156 12.87 -11.82 -1.55
N LEU A 157 12.43 -12.35 -2.70
CA LEU A 157 12.14 -13.78 -2.85
C LEU A 157 13.38 -14.67 -2.69
N ILE A 158 14.51 -14.27 -3.27
CA ILE A 158 15.78 -15.00 -3.13
C ILE A 158 16.21 -15.00 -1.66
N LEU A 159 16.18 -13.85 -1.00
CA LEU A 159 16.52 -13.74 0.42
C LEU A 159 15.59 -14.61 1.25
N MET A 160 14.27 -14.51 1.07
CA MET A 160 13.30 -15.35 1.79
C MET A 160 13.62 -16.85 1.67
N LEU A 161 13.92 -17.33 0.46
CA LEU A 161 14.26 -18.75 0.23
C LEU A 161 15.57 -19.15 0.91
N LEU A 162 16.59 -18.28 0.87
CA LEU A 162 17.87 -18.54 1.54
C LEU A 162 17.70 -18.55 3.06
N PHE A 163 16.96 -17.59 3.62
CA PHE A 163 16.70 -17.51 5.06
C PHE A 163 15.89 -18.72 5.55
N TYR A 164 14.89 -19.14 4.78
CA TYR A 164 14.13 -20.36 5.07
C TYR A 164 15.02 -21.61 5.04
N LYS A 165 15.80 -21.80 3.96
CA LYS A 165 16.62 -22.99 3.77
C LYS A 165 17.74 -23.13 4.80
N TYR A 166 18.43 -22.04 5.12
CA TYR A 166 19.65 -22.08 5.95
C TYR A 166 19.39 -21.75 7.42
N PHE A 167 18.35 -20.99 7.74
CA PHE A 167 18.05 -20.56 9.10
C PHE A 167 16.69 -21.05 9.62
N GLY A 168 15.87 -21.69 8.77
CA GLY A 168 14.53 -22.14 9.14
C GLY A 168 13.55 -21.00 9.41
N LEU A 169 13.88 -19.77 8.97
CA LEU A 169 13.07 -18.58 9.18
C LEU A 169 12.14 -18.37 7.98
N SER A 170 10.83 -18.40 8.21
CA SER A 170 9.79 -18.13 7.21
C SER A 170 9.38 -16.67 7.20
#